data_AF-A0A7S2TLW7-F1
#
_entry.id   AF-A0A7S2TLW7-F1
#
_cell.length_a   1.000
_cell.length_b   1.000
_cell.length_c   1.000
_cell.angle_alpha   90.00
_cell.angle_beta   90.00
_cell.angle_gamma   90.00
#
_symmetry.space_group_name_H-M   'P 1'
#
loop_
_entity.id
_entity.type
_entity.pdbx_description
1 polymer ?
#
loop_
_entity_poly.entity_id
_entity_poly.type
_entity_poly.pdbx_seq_one_letter_code
_entity_poly.pdbx_strand_id
1 'polypeptide(L)'
;NVLDRCHDPGSLLDAAVSALEPGGLLLLATVLPFRAIVYEGEKGSEWGKPRWVRPHSPLVLSRKPTRKQRSSSSFEMNASFFLEAILRRHPQLELIRWTRLPYVSSGDVAYTHYTIDMALMVLRLPR
;
A
#
# COMPACT_ATOMS: atom_id res chain seq x y z
N ASN A 1 -3.95 6.30 0.73
CA ASN A 1 -3.32 5.07 0.21
C ASN A 1 -3.34 5.14 -1.31
N VAL A 2 -2.21 5.45 -1.94
CA VAL A 2 -2.11 5.57 -3.42
C VAL A 2 -1.42 4.36 -4.03
N LEU A 3 -0.55 3.69 -3.26
CA LEU A 3 0.24 2.54 -3.71
C LEU A 3 -0.62 1.33 -4.10
N ASP A 4 -1.81 1.19 -3.54
CA ASP A 4 -2.76 0.15 -3.92
C ASP A 4 -3.68 0.53 -5.08
N ARG A 5 -3.60 1.76 -5.61
CA ARG A 5 -4.49 2.30 -6.67
C ARG A 5 -3.79 2.74 -7.94
N CYS A 6 -2.50 2.47 -8.10
CA CYS A 6 -1.72 2.84 -9.27
C CYS A 6 -1.17 1.62 -10.02
N HIS A 7 -0.88 1.79 -11.31
CA HIS A 7 -0.33 0.72 -12.15
C HIS A 7 1.11 0.37 -11.79
N ASP A 8 1.87 1.32 -11.26
CA ASP A 8 3.26 1.15 -10.89
C ASP A 8 3.57 1.83 -9.55
N PRO A 9 3.19 1.19 -8.42
CA PRO A 9 3.56 1.66 -7.09
C PRO A 9 5.07 1.74 -6.86
N GLY A 10 5.88 0.98 -7.60
CA GLY A 10 7.33 1.00 -7.48
C GLY A 10 7.90 2.34 -7.96
N SER A 11 7.50 2.76 -9.16
CA SER A 11 7.92 4.06 -9.72
C SER A 11 7.41 5.25 -8.89
N LEU A 12 6.19 5.16 -8.33
CA LEU A 12 5.69 6.19 -7.40
C LEU A 12 6.55 6.26 -6.13
N LEU A 13 6.97 5.12 -5.60
CA LEU A 13 7.84 5.06 -4.44
C LEU A 13 9.24 5.61 -4.76
N ASP A 14 9.81 5.28 -5.93
CA ASP A 14 11.09 5.83 -6.38
C ASP A 14 11.03 7.35 -6.43
N ALA A 15 10.01 7.90 -7.08
CA ALA A 15 9.82 9.34 -7.20
C ALA A 15 9.71 10.01 -5.83
N ALA A 16 8.97 9.40 -4.89
CA ALA A 16 8.84 9.91 -3.53
C ALA A 16 10.18 9.89 -2.78
N VAL A 17 10.99 8.83 -2.91
CA VAL A 17 12.30 8.71 -2.25
C VAL A 17 13.33 9.64 -2.88
N SER A 18 13.35 9.77 -4.20
CA SER A 18 14.25 10.68 -4.92
C SER A 18 13.99 12.16 -4.61
N ALA A 19 12.79 12.51 -4.13
CA ALA A 19 12.44 13.85 -3.70
C ALA A 19 12.84 14.15 -2.24
N LEU A 20 13.40 13.18 -1.49
CA LEU A 20 13.85 13.39 -0.12
C LEU A 20 15.27 13.93 -0.08
N GLU A 21 15.48 14.97 0.71
CA GLU A 21 16.81 15.38 1.16
C GLU A 21 17.35 14.44 2.24
N PRO A 22 18.68 14.37 2.46
CA PRO A 22 19.25 13.63 3.59
C PRO A 22 18.65 14.07 4.94
N GLY A 23 18.21 13.11 5.74
CA GLY A 23 17.42 13.33 6.96
C GLY A 23 15.91 13.50 6.73
N GLY A 24 15.45 13.53 5.48
CA GLY A 24 14.04 13.67 5.09
C GLY A 24 13.19 12.47 5.51
N LEU A 25 11.88 12.71 5.63
CA LEU A 25 10.91 11.72 6.10
C LEU A 25 9.95 11.31 4.98
N LEU A 26 9.75 10.00 4.85
CA LEU A 26 8.72 9.38 4.03
C LEU A 26 7.63 8.81 4.93
N LEU A 27 6.39 9.26 4.74
CA LEU A 27 5.23 8.72 5.43
C LEU A 27 4.48 7.77 4.51
N LEU A 28 4.42 6.49 4.88
CA LEU A 28 3.67 5.46 4.15
C LEU A 28 2.46 5.01 4.97
N ALA A 29 1.27 5.26 4.42
CA ALA A 29 0.00 4.82 5.01
C ALA A 29 -0.66 3.77 4.10
N THR A 30 -0.78 2.53 4.58
CA THR A 30 -1.34 1.42 3.80
C THR A 30 -2.31 0.57 4.60
N VAL A 31 -3.45 0.26 3.99
CA VAL A 31 -4.37 -0.78 4.49
C VAL A 31 -3.73 -2.15 4.33
N LEU A 32 -3.93 -3.03 5.32
CA LEU A 32 -3.38 -4.39 5.31
C LEU A 32 -4.50 -5.44 5.45
N PRO A 33 -4.39 -6.59 4.76
CA PRO A 33 -3.31 -7.01 3.87
C PRO A 33 -3.28 -6.19 2.57
N PHE A 34 -2.07 -5.83 2.11
CA PHE A 34 -1.90 -5.00 0.90
C PHE A 34 -2.46 -5.70 -0.34
N ARG A 35 -3.42 -5.07 -1.00
CA ARG A 35 -4.10 -5.58 -2.20
C ARG A 35 -4.27 -4.48 -3.23
N ALA A 36 -3.34 -4.40 -4.18
CA ALA A 36 -3.38 -3.40 -5.22
C ALA A 36 -4.43 -3.72 -6.30
N ILE A 37 -5.28 -2.74 -6.60
CA ILE A 37 -6.31 -2.77 -7.65
C ILE A 37 -6.46 -1.36 -8.23
N VAL A 38 -6.36 -1.25 -9.55
CA VAL A 38 -6.52 0.01 -10.27
C VAL A 38 -7.91 0.06 -10.90
N TYR A 39 -8.61 1.17 -10.72
CA TYR A 39 -9.84 1.45 -11.46
C TYR A 39 -9.49 2.12 -12.79
N GLU A 40 -9.96 1.55 -13.89
CA GLU A 40 -9.92 2.14 -15.21
C GLU A 40 -11.35 2.45 -15.67
N GLY A 41 -11.51 3.49 -16.48
CA GLY A 41 -12.78 3.87 -17.07
C GLY A 41 -13.06 5.36 -16.91
N GLU A 42 -13.76 5.94 -17.88
CA GLU A 42 -14.06 7.37 -17.92
C GLU A 42 -15.53 7.60 -17.55
N LYS A 43 -15.75 8.43 -16.53
CA LYS A 43 -17.09 8.79 -16.06
C LYS A 43 -17.78 9.60 -17.15
N GLY A 44 -18.77 9.00 -17.83
CA GLY A 44 -19.54 9.65 -18.91
C GLY A 44 -19.23 9.17 -20.32
N SER A 45 -18.34 8.19 -20.49
CA SER A 45 -18.11 7.56 -21.80
C SER A 45 -19.28 6.67 -22.24
N GLU A 46 -19.54 6.62 -23.55
CA GLU A 46 -20.62 5.84 -24.17
C GLU A 46 -20.47 4.32 -23.97
N TRP A 47 -19.23 3.84 -23.76
CA TRP A 47 -18.88 2.40 -23.72
C TRP A 47 -17.96 1.97 -22.56
N GLY A 48 -17.57 2.86 -21.64
CA GLY A 48 -16.61 2.52 -20.58
C GLY A 48 -17.25 2.16 -19.25
N LYS A 49 -17.58 0.88 -19.03
CA LYS A 49 -17.91 0.42 -17.67
C LYS A 49 -16.67 0.55 -16.78
N PRO A 50 -16.75 1.20 -15.61
CA PRO A 50 -15.62 1.23 -14.68
C PRO A 50 -15.19 -0.21 -14.37
N ARG A 51 -13.93 -0.50 -14.62
CA ARG A 51 -13.35 -1.85 -14.47
C ARG A 51 -12.19 -1.80 -13.50
N TRP A 52 -12.10 -2.85 -12.72
CA TRP A 52 -10.95 -3.13 -11.90
C TRP A 52 -9.92 -3.96 -12.65
N VAL A 53 -8.67 -3.51 -12.65
CA VAL A 53 -7.53 -4.25 -13.19
C VAL A 53 -6.43 -4.41 -12.15
N ARG A 54 -5.53 -5.36 -12.40
CA ARG A 54 -4.30 -5.47 -11.64
C ARG A 54 -3.31 -4.39 -12.10
N PRO A 55 -2.45 -3.88 -11.20
CA PRO A 55 -1.34 -3.04 -11.60
C PRO A 55 -0.49 -3.71 -12.68
N HIS A 56 0.02 -2.94 -13.64
CA HIS A 56 0.91 -3.44 -14.68
C HIS A 56 2.28 -3.86 -14.10
N SER A 57 2.76 -3.09 -13.11
CA SER A 57 4.00 -3.32 -12.37
C SER A 57 3.69 -3.37 -10.87
N PRO A 58 3.17 -4.50 -10.35
CA PRO A 58 2.74 -4.58 -8.96
C PRO A 58 3.93 -4.60 -8.00
N LEU A 59 3.74 -4.02 -6.80
CA LEU A 59 4.70 -4.14 -5.71
C LEU A 59 4.81 -5.61 -5.27
N VAL A 60 6.01 -6.18 -5.35
CA VAL A 60 6.27 -7.58 -5.00
C VAL A 60 6.54 -7.71 -3.49
N LEU A 61 5.56 -8.27 -2.76
CA LEU A 61 5.73 -8.59 -1.34
C LEU A 61 6.61 -9.83 -1.17
N SER A 62 7.52 -9.79 -0.19
CA SER A 62 8.59 -10.78 0.05
C SER A 62 8.13 -12.24 0.11
N ARG A 63 6.93 -12.47 0.66
CA ARG A 63 6.34 -13.81 0.81
C ARG A 63 4.87 -13.75 0.44
N LYS A 64 4.44 -14.64 -0.47
CA LYS A 64 3.02 -15.00 -0.56
C LYS A 64 2.76 -15.96 0.61
N PRO A 65 1.96 -15.60 1.63
CA PRO A 65 1.57 -16.55 2.65
C PRO A 65 0.96 -17.78 1.96
N THR A 66 1.36 -18.98 2.40
CA THR A 66 0.77 -20.23 1.90
C THR A 66 -0.76 -20.20 2.11
N ARG A 67 -1.53 -21.03 1.39
CA ARG A 67 -3.00 -21.06 1.53
C ARG A 67 -3.47 -21.21 2.99
N LYS A 68 -2.69 -21.92 3.81
CA LYS A 68 -2.91 -22.13 5.26
C LYS A 68 -2.54 -20.91 6.13
N GLN A 69 -1.56 -20.10 5.69
CA GLN A 69 -1.16 -18.87 6.36
C GLN A 69 -2.05 -17.67 5.99
N ARG A 70 -2.78 -17.71 4.86
CA ARG A 70 -3.70 -16.63 4.45
C ARG A 70 -4.90 -16.46 5.39
N SER A 71 -5.34 -17.53 6.04
CA SER A 71 -6.44 -17.48 7.02
C SER A 71 -5.98 -17.14 8.44
N SER A 72 -4.66 -17.10 8.69
CA SER A 72 -4.07 -16.89 10.02
C SER A 72 -3.00 -15.79 10.06
N SER A 73 -2.75 -15.07 8.95
CA SER A 73 -1.74 -14.01 8.92
C SER A 73 -2.21 -12.83 9.78
N SER A 74 -1.47 -12.51 10.83
CA SER A 74 -1.76 -11.34 11.66
C SER A 74 -1.51 -10.03 10.90
N PHE A 75 -2.00 -8.93 11.46
CA PHE A 75 -1.71 -7.59 10.95
C PHE A 75 -0.19 -7.35 10.90
N GLU A 76 0.51 -7.67 11.99
CA GLU A 76 1.94 -7.46 12.16
C GLU A 76 2.74 -8.23 11.10
N MET A 77 2.34 -9.47 10.79
CA MET A 77 2.97 -10.24 9.73
C MET A 77 2.80 -9.58 8.35
N ASN A 78 1.60 -9.07 8.05
CA ASN A 78 1.37 -8.35 6.79
C ASN A 78 2.12 -7.01 6.74
N ALA A 79 2.24 -6.33 7.87
CA ALA A 79 3.00 -5.08 8.00
C ALA A 79 4.50 -5.34 7.75
N SER A 80 5.05 -6.41 8.33
CA SER A 80 6.44 -6.82 8.09
C SER A 80 6.69 -7.15 6.62
N PHE A 81 5.81 -7.92 5.96
CA PHE A 81 5.98 -8.22 4.54
C PHE A 81 5.91 -6.99 3.65
N PHE A 82 5.05 -6.02 4.00
CA PHE A 82 4.98 -4.74 3.30
C PHE A 82 6.29 -3.95 3.51
N LEU A 83 6.72 -3.78 4.76
CA LEU A 83 7.96 -3.07 5.09
C LEU A 83 9.18 -3.67 4.39
N GLU A 84 9.33 -5.00 4.42
CA GLU A 84 10.42 -5.68 3.73
C GLU A 84 10.41 -5.42 2.21
N ALA A 85 9.23 -5.29 1.59
CA ALA A 85 9.13 -4.95 0.18
C ALA A 85 9.64 -3.53 -0.10
N ILE A 86 9.32 -2.58 0.79
CA ILE A 86 9.82 -1.20 0.72
C ILE A 86 11.34 -1.16 0.91
N LEU A 87 11.86 -1.81 1.95
CA LEU A 87 13.30 -1.82 2.27
C LEU A 87 14.13 -2.59 1.25
N ARG A 88 13.57 -3.62 0.60
CA ARG A 88 14.25 -4.30 -0.52
C ARG A 88 14.45 -3.36 -1.71
N ARG A 89 13.48 -2.49 -1.98
CA ARG A 89 13.56 -1.52 -3.07
C ARG A 89 14.44 -0.32 -2.72
N HIS A 90 14.34 0.16 -1.48
CA HIS A 90 15.10 1.30 -0.97
C HIS A 90 15.82 0.91 0.33
N PRO A 91 16.94 0.18 0.25
CA PRO A 91 17.70 -0.28 1.42
C PRO A 91 18.32 0.86 2.24
N GLN A 92 18.43 2.05 1.67
CA GLN A 92 18.88 3.25 2.35
C GLN A 92 17.85 3.83 3.32
N LEU A 93 16.57 3.43 3.26
CA LEU A 93 15.57 3.94 4.18
C LEU A 93 15.62 3.22 5.54
N GLU A 94 15.35 3.95 6.60
CA GLU A 94 15.26 3.43 7.96
C GLU A 94 13.85 3.64 8.51
N LEU A 95 13.19 2.60 9.00
CA LEU A 95 11.93 2.75 9.74
C LEU A 95 12.22 3.32 11.13
N ILE A 96 11.73 4.53 11.42
CA ILE A 96 11.98 5.18 12.72
C ILE A 96 10.79 5.08 13.68
N ARG A 97 9.57 5.02 13.14
CA ARG A 97 8.30 4.90 13.89
C ARG A 97 7.24 4.23 13.04
N TRP A 98 6.30 3.54 13.70
CA TRP A 98 5.07 3.08 13.05
C TRP A 98 3.94 2.97 14.07
N THR A 99 2.71 2.94 13.57
CA THR A 99 1.52 2.67 14.38
C THR A 99 0.45 1.95 13.55
N ARG A 100 -0.44 1.24 14.24
CA ARG A 100 -1.65 0.63 13.67
C ARG A 100 -2.84 1.56 13.94
N LEU A 101 -3.58 1.90 12.90
CA LEU A 101 -4.72 2.81 12.96
C LEU A 101 -5.92 2.19 12.22
N PRO A 102 -7.16 2.51 12.61
CA PRO A 102 -8.31 2.16 11.80
C PRO A 102 -8.33 3.03 10.54
N TYR A 103 -8.52 2.40 9.38
CA TYR A 103 -8.91 3.06 8.14
C TYR A 103 -10.43 2.96 7.98
N VAL A 104 -11.06 4.09 7.70
CA VAL A 104 -12.51 4.19 7.48
C VAL A 104 -12.76 4.55 6.02
N SER A 105 -13.64 3.81 5.35
CA SER A 105 -14.17 4.20 4.04
C SER A 105 -15.69 4.30 4.05
N SER A 106 -16.21 5.02 3.05
CA SER A 106 -17.64 5.02 2.73
C SER A 106 -18.16 3.59 2.58
N GLY A 107 -19.36 3.36 3.12
CA GLY A 107 -20.03 2.09 3.01
C GLY A 107 -20.88 1.95 1.75
N ASP A 108 -21.94 1.16 1.86
CA ASP A 108 -22.90 0.86 0.80
C ASP A 108 -24.33 0.73 1.39
N VAL A 109 -25.23 0.05 0.67
CA VAL A 109 -26.62 -0.14 1.11
C VAL A 109 -26.76 -1.00 2.36
N ALA A 110 -25.76 -1.80 2.71
CA ALA A 110 -25.78 -2.69 3.87
C ALA A 110 -25.09 -2.07 5.09
N TYR A 111 -24.03 -1.28 4.88
CA TYR A 111 -23.25 -0.67 5.96
C TYR A 111 -22.99 0.81 5.67
N THR A 112 -23.04 1.68 6.69
CA THR A 112 -22.74 3.11 6.48
C THR A 112 -21.27 3.36 6.21
N HIS A 113 -20.39 2.55 6.81
CA HIS A 113 -18.94 2.64 6.68
C HIS A 113 -18.30 1.26 6.82
N TYR A 114 -17.12 1.12 6.24
CA TYR A 114 -16.26 -0.03 6.45
C TYR A 114 -15.03 0.38 7.23
N THR A 115 -14.56 -0.51 8.11
CA THR A 115 -13.31 -0.34 8.85
C THR A 115 -12.36 -1.49 8.57
N ILE A 116 -11.09 -1.17 8.41
CA ILE A 116 -10.00 -2.14 8.24
C ILE A 116 -8.71 -1.55 8.82
N ASP A 117 -7.80 -2.41 9.26
CA ASP A 117 -6.53 -1.95 9.81
C ASP A 117 -5.60 -1.35 8.76
N MET A 118 -4.92 -0.28 9.15
CA MET A 118 -3.90 0.41 8.38
C MET A 118 -2.61 0.52 9.20
N ALA A 119 -1.47 0.37 8.53
CA ALA A 119 -0.18 0.75 9.07
C ALA A 119 0.17 2.17 8.60
N LEU A 120 0.57 3.03 9.53
CA LEU A 120 1.25 4.29 9.26
C LEU A 120 2.71 4.11 9.66
N MET A 121 3.61 4.15 8.67
CA MET A 121 5.05 3.97 8.83
C MET A 121 5.77 5.26 8.50
N VAL A 122 6.71 5.65 9.35
CA VAL A 122 7.60 6.80 9.11
C VAL A 122 8.99 6.24 8.84
N LEU A 123 9.44 6.42 7.60
CA LEU A 123 10.79 6.07 7.18
C LEU A 123 11.63 7.34 7.04
N ARG A 124 12.92 7.23 7.28
CA ARG A 124 13.88 8.32 7.15
C ARG A 124 14.93 7.93 6.12
N LEU A 125 15.32 8.88 5.26
CA LEU A 125 16.57 8.81 4.52
C LEU A 125 17.68 9.31 5.47
N PRO A 126 18.68 8.50 5.85
CA PRO A 126 19.77 8.95 6.70
C PRO A 126 20.53 10.15 6.11
N ARG A 127 21.27 10.85 6.98
CA ARG A 127 22.15 11.94 6.56
C ARG A 127 23.40 11.40 5.89
#